data_AF-A0A843RQM2-F1
#
_entry.id   AF-A0A843RQM2-F1
#
_cell.length_a   1.000
_cell.length_b   1.000
_cell.length_c   1.000
_cell.angle_alpha   90.00
_cell.angle_beta   90.00
_cell.angle_gamma   90.00
#
_symmetry.space_group_name_H-M   'P 1'
#
loop_
_entity.id
_entity.type
_entity.pdbx_description
1 polymer ?
#
loop_
_entity_poly.entity_id
_entity_poly.type
_entity_poly.pdbx_seq_one_letter_code
_entity_poly.pdbx_strand_id
1 'polypeptide(L)'
;PVEIQTVVERNAETYALLQRDDIEAVNAAGAAALSWVVRENGAELTARGELFDPAAARRLTDRSLAWLARHGDLLDARAAAGKVRHCHGDLHLRNVVLLDGRPTLFDAIEFNDAIACIDVVYDLAFLLMDLDHRGLRPFANLVLNRYLQQRDEAEALALLPLFLSARAAVRAKVAASLEAVAEPQDEKAKRRREAVAYFERALGYLAPAPPRLVAVGGLSGTGKTTLARALAPDLGAAPGALHLRSDLLRKQLAGLPELERLPPAAYTPEASDAVYAALARQAAAALASGQAVVVDAVFARPDERAAIERVAQQTGVPFTGLWLEADPQVMAARVTERRGDASDATAAVVERQLTYDLGAIDWHRVEAGRPADDLAVHARRLLDDSF
;
A
#
# COMPACT_ATOMS: atom_id res chain seq x y z
N PRO A 1 8.01 -15.03 11.27
CA PRO A 1 7.96 -14.05 10.15
C PRO A 1 7.14 -14.53 8.95
N VAL A 2 7.46 -15.72 8.39
CA VAL A 2 6.74 -16.30 7.23
C VAL A 2 5.26 -16.58 7.54
N GLU A 3 4.95 -17.16 8.70
CA GLU A 3 3.56 -17.41 9.11
C GLU A 3 2.72 -16.13 9.25
N ILE A 4 3.31 -15.06 9.79
CA ILE A 4 2.66 -13.74 9.91
C ILE A 4 2.40 -13.14 8.53
N GLN A 5 3.37 -13.24 7.62
CA GLN A 5 3.21 -12.75 6.24
C GLN A 5 2.08 -13.50 5.53
N THR A 6 2.04 -14.83 5.63
CA THR A 6 0.96 -15.64 5.03
C THR A 6 -0.41 -15.28 5.62
N VAL A 7 -0.49 -15.02 6.93
CA VAL A 7 -1.71 -14.53 7.58
C VAL A 7 -2.12 -13.15 7.06
N VAL A 8 -1.18 -12.25 6.83
CA VAL A 8 -1.45 -10.90 6.32
C VAL A 8 -1.88 -10.92 4.86
N GLU A 9 -1.24 -11.72 4.01
CA GLU A 9 -1.63 -11.90 2.60
C GLU A 9 -3.04 -12.50 2.50
N ARG A 10 -3.31 -13.54 3.30
CA ARG A 10 -4.66 -14.13 3.38
C ARG A 10 -5.70 -13.15 3.90
N ASN A 11 -5.37 -12.25 4.83
CA ASN A 11 -6.28 -11.21 5.28
C ASN A 11 -6.68 -10.26 4.13
N ALA A 12 -5.70 -9.85 3.30
CA ALA A 12 -5.98 -8.99 2.16
C ALA A 12 -6.86 -9.70 1.12
N GLU A 13 -6.60 -10.98 0.85
CA GLU A 13 -7.43 -11.84 -0.01
C GLU A 13 -8.84 -12.02 0.57
N THR A 14 -8.95 -12.37 1.86
CA THR A 14 -10.24 -12.52 2.54
C THR A 14 -11.03 -11.22 2.52
N TYR A 15 -10.40 -10.08 2.78
CA TYR A 15 -11.06 -8.79 2.74
C TYR A 15 -11.52 -8.41 1.32
N ALA A 16 -10.66 -8.60 0.32
CA ALA A 16 -11.03 -8.41 -1.08
C ALA A 16 -12.18 -9.33 -1.50
N LEU A 17 -12.22 -10.57 -1.01
CA LEU A 17 -13.31 -11.52 -1.27
C LEU A 17 -14.61 -11.18 -0.53
N LEU A 18 -14.53 -10.53 0.64
CA LEU A 18 -15.70 -10.09 1.42
C LEU A 18 -16.39 -8.86 0.82
N GLN A 19 -15.67 -8.06 0.02
CA GLN A 19 -16.25 -6.99 -0.79
C GLN A 19 -16.95 -7.54 -2.05
N ARG A 20 -17.86 -8.51 -1.88
CA ARG A 20 -18.62 -9.10 -2.99
C ARG A 20 -19.49 -8.02 -3.67
N ASP A 21 -19.61 -8.12 -4.99
CA ASP A 21 -20.33 -7.16 -5.84
C ASP A 21 -21.87 -7.37 -5.79
N ASP A 22 -22.35 -8.31 -4.98
CA ASP A 22 -23.76 -8.70 -4.80
C ASP A 22 -24.47 -7.95 -3.66
N ILE A 23 -23.76 -7.12 -2.90
CA ILE A 23 -24.34 -6.27 -1.86
C ILE A 23 -24.83 -4.97 -2.49
N GLU A 24 -26.14 -4.70 -2.37
CA GLU A 24 -26.78 -3.48 -2.88
C GLU A 24 -26.01 -2.21 -2.43
N ALA A 25 -25.84 -1.26 -3.34
CA ALA A 25 -25.27 0.05 -3.00
C ALA A 25 -26.22 0.79 -2.05
N VAL A 26 -25.85 0.87 -0.78
CA VAL A 26 -26.65 1.54 0.26
C VAL A 26 -26.15 2.97 0.44
N ASN A 27 -27.07 3.93 0.31
CA ASN A 27 -26.97 5.34 0.69
C ASN A 27 -25.65 6.05 0.30
N ALA A 28 -25.64 6.57 -0.93
CA ALA A 28 -24.51 7.18 -1.63
C ALA A 28 -24.17 8.63 -1.17
N ALA A 29 -23.97 8.85 0.12
CA ALA A 29 -23.72 10.21 0.63
C ALA A 29 -22.28 10.73 0.39
N GLY A 30 -21.40 9.94 -0.26
CA GLY A 30 -20.10 10.38 -0.78
C GLY A 30 -19.30 11.27 0.18
N ALA A 31 -18.96 12.48 -0.26
CA ALA A 31 -18.22 13.46 0.51
C ALA A 31 -18.98 13.93 1.78
N ALA A 32 -20.31 13.98 1.75
CA ALA A 32 -21.12 14.42 2.87
C ALA A 32 -21.03 13.45 4.07
N ALA A 33 -21.01 12.14 3.81
CA ALA A 33 -20.82 11.13 4.86
C ALA A 33 -19.49 11.32 5.60
N LEU A 34 -18.40 11.48 4.84
CA LEU A 34 -17.07 11.68 5.44
C LEU A 34 -16.94 13.05 6.11
N SER A 35 -17.61 14.09 5.59
CA SER A 35 -17.66 15.38 6.28
C SER A 35 -18.37 15.29 7.63
N TRP A 36 -19.42 14.48 7.76
CA TRP A 36 -20.08 14.26 9.05
C TRP A 36 -19.10 13.61 10.05
N VAL A 37 -18.42 12.53 9.63
CA VAL A 37 -17.40 11.86 10.45
C VAL A 37 -16.30 12.82 10.91
N VAL A 38 -15.76 13.64 10.00
CA VAL A 38 -14.69 14.59 10.34
C VAL A 38 -15.16 15.63 11.37
N ARG A 39 -16.38 16.15 11.23
CA ARG A 39 -16.93 17.15 12.15
C ARG A 39 -17.24 16.56 13.52
N GLU A 40 -17.85 15.38 13.56
CA GLU A 40 -18.11 14.65 14.80
C GLU A 40 -16.79 14.32 15.52
N ASN A 41 -15.78 13.84 14.77
CA ASN A 41 -14.46 13.58 15.32
C ASN A 41 -13.83 14.85 15.92
N GLY A 42 -13.87 15.97 15.19
CA GLY A 42 -13.33 17.25 15.65
C GLY A 42 -14.00 17.77 16.92
N ALA A 43 -15.33 17.66 17.01
CA ALA A 43 -16.10 18.11 18.17
C ALA A 43 -15.74 17.31 19.42
N GLU A 44 -15.72 15.98 19.35
CA GLU A 44 -15.39 15.12 20.49
C GLU A 44 -13.93 15.24 20.94
N LEU A 45 -12.99 15.32 19.99
CA LEU A 45 -11.58 15.55 20.31
C LEU A 45 -11.37 16.90 21.00
N THR A 46 -12.07 17.95 20.55
CA THR A 46 -12.00 19.29 21.17
C THR A 46 -12.63 19.30 22.57
N ALA A 47 -13.69 18.52 22.79
CA ALA A 47 -14.36 18.40 24.08
C ALA A 47 -13.48 17.73 25.15
N ARG A 48 -12.52 16.88 24.73
CA ARG A 48 -11.54 16.20 25.58
C ARG A 48 -10.22 16.98 25.65
N GLY A 49 -10.31 18.28 25.92
CA GLY A 49 -9.18 19.22 25.95
C GLY A 49 -8.08 18.90 26.96
N GLU A 50 -8.39 18.08 27.97
CA GLU A 50 -7.46 17.55 28.96
C GLU A 50 -6.56 16.43 28.42
N LEU A 51 -6.96 15.77 27.32
CA LEU A 51 -6.19 14.74 26.63
C LEU A 51 -5.58 15.25 25.32
N PHE A 52 -6.31 16.08 24.59
CA PHE A 52 -5.92 16.58 23.28
C PHE A 52 -5.83 18.10 23.30
N ASP A 53 -4.70 18.67 22.89
CA ASP A 53 -4.57 20.12 22.73
C ASP A 53 -5.73 20.67 21.86
N PRO A 54 -6.61 21.55 22.38
CA PRO A 54 -7.74 22.07 21.63
C PRO A 54 -7.35 22.81 20.35
N ALA A 55 -6.14 23.39 20.29
CA ALA A 55 -5.63 24.00 19.07
C ALA A 55 -5.22 22.93 18.05
N ALA A 56 -4.58 21.85 18.49
CA ALA A 56 -4.27 20.69 17.64
C ALA A 56 -5.53 20.00 17.12
N ALA A 57 -6.56 19.81 17.94
CA ALA A 57 -7.82 19.17 17.53
C ALA A 57 -8.55 19.98 16.45
N ARG A 58 -8.56 21.32 16.59
CA ARG A 58 -9.04 22.23 15.54
C ARG A 58 -8.20 22.12 14.26
N ARG A 59 -6.86 22.14 14.38
CA ARG A 59 -5.97 21.94 13.21
C ARG A 59 -6.23 20.62 12.49
N LEU A 60 -6.45 19.52 13.22
CA LEU A 60 -6.82 18.23 12.62
C LEU A 60 -8.10 18.37 11.79
N THR A 61 -9.15 18.93 12.40
CA THR A 61 -10.46 19.12 11.76
C THR A 61 -10.37 20.00 10.53
N ASP A 62 -9.71 21.16 10.64
CA ASP A 62 -9.57 22.12 9.53
C ASP A 62 -8.80 21.51 8.36
N ARG A 63 -7.71 20.76 8.65
CA ARG A 63 -6.95 20.06 7.60
C ARG A 63 -7.77 18.94 6.97
N SER A 64 -8.50 18.15 7.74
CA SER A 64 -9.39 17.10 7.20
C SER A 64 -10.48 17.71 6.31
N LEU A 65 -11.08 18.84 6.71
CA LEU A 65 -12.07 19.55 5.89
C LEU A 65 -11.45 20.15 4.63
N ALA A 66 -10.20 20.62 4.68
CA ALA A 66 -9.49 21.08 3.48
C ALA A 66 -9.19 19.93 2.50
N TRP A 67 -8.80 18.75 3.01
CA TRP A 67 -8.67 17.53 2.20
C TRP A 67 -10.00 17.12 1.56
N LEU A 68 -11.09 17.15 2.33
CA LEU A 68 -12.45 16.92 1.82
C LEU A 68 -12.83 17.91 0.72
N ALA A 69 -12.56 19.21 0.91
CA ALA A 69 -12.86 20.22 -0.10
C ALA A 69 -12.06 19.99 -1.40
N ARG A 70 -10.82 19.50 -1.30
CA ARG A 70 -9.97 19.20 -2.45
C ARG A 70 -10.39 17.93 -3.21
N HIS A 71 -10.95 16.94 -2.52
CA HIS A 71 -11.23 15.61 -3.08
C HIS A 71 -12.70 15.19 -3.01
N GLY A 72 -13.61 16.14 -2.74
CA GLY A 72 -15.04 15.88 -2.62
C GLY A 72 -15.64 15.22 -3.87
N ASP A 73 -15.30 15.75 -5.05
CA ASP A 73 -15.77 15.19 -6.33
C ASP A 73 -15.35 13.73 -6.53
N LEU A 74 -14.16 13.35 -6.06
CA LEU A 74 -13.69 11.96 -6.12
C LEU A 74 -14.49 11.07 -5.16
N LEU A 75 -14.80 11.53 -3.96
CA LEU A 75 -15.66 10.79 -3.02
C LEU A 75 -17.07 10.57 -3.58
N ASP A 76 -17.64 11.60 -4.22
CA ASP A 76 -18.97 11.53 -4.83
C ASP A 76 -18.97 10.62 -6.06
N ALA A 77 -17.94 10.71 -6.92
CA ALA A 77 -17.76 9.81 -8.06
C ALA A 77 -17.64 8.35 -7.64
N ARG A 78 -16.90 8.08 -6.54
CA ARG A 78 -16.78 6.74 -5.97
C ARG A 78 -18.11 6.21 -5.44
N ALA A 79 -18.90 7.04 -4.75
CA ALA A 79 -20.24 6.67 -4.32
C ALA A 79 -21.14 6.34 -5.52
N ALA A 80 -21.12 7.16 -6.56
CA ALA A 80 -21.87 6.92 -7.80
C ALA A 80 -21.41 5.65 -8.54
N ALA A 81 -20.12 5.28 -8.41
CA ALA A 81 -19.56 4.05 -8.96
C ALA A 81 -19.79 2.80 -8.08
N GLY A 82 -20.62 2.88 -7.04
CA GLY A 82 -20.95 1.74 -6.17
C GLY A 82 -19.79 1.30 -5.28
N LYS A 83 -18.85 2.20 -4.97
CA LYS A 83 -17.74 1.95 -4.03
C LYS A 83 -18.13 2.16 -2.57
N VAL A 84 -19.30 2.74 -2.31
CA VAL A 84 -19.94 2.76 -0.99
C VAL A 84 -20.81 1.52 -0.87
N ARG A 85 -20.51 0.65 0.09
CA ARG A 85 -21.15 -0.66 0.29
C ARG A 85 -21.33 -0.93 1.77
N HIS A 86 -22.17 -1.92 2.11
CA HIS A 86 -22.18 -2.47 3.46
C HIS A 86 -20.85 -3.22 3.70
N CYS A 87 -19.94 -2.57 4.41
CA CYS A 87 -18.59 -3.03 4.71
C CYS A 87 -18.49 -3.53 6.16
N HIS A 88 -17.28 -3.80 6.65
CA HIS A 88 -17.11 -4.20 8.05
C HIS A 88 -17.41 -3.05 9.03
N GLY A 89 -17.07 -1.81 8.66
CA GLY A 89 -17.30 -0.61 9.46
C GLY A 89 -16.27 -0.40 10.58
N ASP A 90 -15.74 -1.48 11.16
CA ASP A 90 -14.75 -1.50 12.26
C ASP A 90 -13.58 -2.47 12.02
N LEU A 91 -13.02 -2.47 10.82
CA LEU A 91 -11.96 -3.41 10.44
C LEU A 91 -10.58 -3.05 11.03
N HIS A 92 -10.34 -3.38 12.30
CA HIS A 92 -9.01 -3.25 12.93
C HIS A 92 -8.50 -4.59 13.47
N LEU A 93 -7.24 -4.70 13.86
CA LEU A 93 -6.64 -6.01 14.22
C LEU A 93 -7.29 -6.69 15.43
N ARG A 94 -8.03 -5.97 16.28
CA ARG A 94 -8.79 -6.61 17.37
C ARG A 94 -10.06 -7.35 16.87
N ASN A 95 -10.46 -7.11 15.63
CA ASN A 95 -11.60 -7.72 14.93
C ASN A 95 -11.13 -8.69 13.84
N VAL A 96 -9.88 -9.17 13.97
CA VAL A 96 -9.28 -10.21 13.13
C VAL A 96 -8.81 -11.31 14.06
N VAL A 97 -9.33 -12.51 13.87
CA VAL A 97 -8.91 -13.71 14.61
C VAL A 97 -8.32 -14.74 13.67
N LEU A 98 -7.41 -15.58 14.18
CA LEU A 98 -6.99 -16.79 13.48
C LEU A 98 -7.93 -17.93 13.88
N LEU A 99 -8.81 -18.33 12.97
CA LEU A 99 -9.67 -19.50 13.11
C LEU A 99 -9.16 -20.58 12.16
N ASP A 100 -8.75 -21.73 12.71
CA ASP A 100 -8.18 -22.85 11.93
C ASP A 100 -7.01 -22.45 11.02
N GLY A 101 -6.15 -21.53 11.50
CA GLY A 101 -5.01 -21.01 10.73
C GLY A 101 -5.40 -20.10 9.57
N ARG A 102 -6.66 -19.68 9.49
CA ARG A 102 -7.17 -18.71 8.54
C ARG A 102 -7.51 -17.40 9.26
N PRO A 103 -7.11 -16.25 8.70
CA PRO A 103 -7.60 -14.98 9.19
C PRO A 103 -9.10 -14.87 8.91
N THR A 104 -9.85 -14.57 9.96
CA THR A 104 -11.30 -14.44 9.91
C THR A 104 -11.66 -13.11 10.54
N LEU A 105 -12.39 -12.29 9.77
CA LEU A 105 -12.94 -11.03 10.25
C LEU A 105 -14.19 -11.34 11.08
N PHE A 106 -14.37 -10.64 12.20
CA PHE A 106 -15.53 -10.82 13.08
C PHE A 106 -15.91 -9.47 13.71
N ASP A 107 -17.11 -9.38 14.27
CA ASP A 107 -17.63 -8.15 14.89
C ASP A 107 -17.79 -6.98 13.88
N ALA A 108 -18.32 -7.30 12.69
CA ALA A 108 -18.73 -6.29 11.72
C ALA A 108 -19.96 -5.53 12.24
N ILE A 109 -20.06 -4.24 11.90
CA ILE A 109 -21.21 -3.43 12.27
C ILE A 109 -22.37 -3.77 11.32
N GLU A 110 -23.40 -4.43 11.83
CA GLU A 110 -24.56 -4.87 11.03
C GLU A 110 -25.84 -4.04 11.28
N PHE A 111 -25.81 -3.14 12.25
CA PHE A 111 -27.02 -2.50 12.80
C PHE A 111 -27.06 -0.98 12.57
N ASN A 112 -26.03 -0.38 11.98
CA ASN A 112 -25.97 1.07 11.77
C ASN A 112 -25.34 1.41 10.41
N ASP A 113 -26.21 1.63 9.42
CA ASP A 113 -25.84 1.99 8.05
C ASP A 113 -24.95 3.23 7.99
N ALA A 114 -25.09 4.20 8.90
CA ALA A 114 -24.30 5.43 8.86
C ALA A 114 -22.79 5.19 9.05
N ILE A 115 -22.41 4.06 9.64
CA ILE A 115 -21.01 3.67 9.89
C ILE A 115 -20.62 2.34 9.24
N ALA A 116 -21.59 1.54 8.78
CA ALA A 116 -21.38 0.29 8.05
C ALA A 116 -21.45 0.46 6.52
N CYS A 117 -22.25 1.39 6.01
CA CYS A 117 -22.36 1.70 4.59
C CYS A 117 -21.35 2.79 4.21
N ILE A 118 -20.14 2.37 3.87
CA ILE A 118 -18.98 3.25 3.71
C ILE A 118 -18.16 2.89 2.48
N ASP A 119 -17.24 3.78 2.11
CA ASP A 119 -16.30 3.52 1.02
C ASP A 119 -15.40 2.31 1.33
N VAL A 120 -15.27 1.40 0.38
CA VAL A 120 -14.45 0.17 0.50
C VAL A 120 -12.98 0.42 0.86
N VAL A 121 -12.40 1.54 0.41
CA VAL A 121 -11.03 1.92 0.77
C VAL A 121 -10.98 2.65 2.11
N TYR A 122 -12.06 3.33 2.51
CA TYR A 122 -12.17 3.88 3.87
C TYR A 122 -12.31 2.80 4.95
N ASP A 123 -12.96 1.68 4.62
CA ASP A 123 -13.00 0.49 5.47
C ASP A 123 -11.63 -0.21 5.52
N LEU A 124 -10.97 -0.43 4.37
CA LEU A 124 -9.60 -0.94 4.31
C LEU A 124 -8.61 -0.10 5.13
N ALA A 125 -8.73 1.23 5.06
CA ALA A 125 -7.84 2.16 5.75
C ALA A 125 -7.83 1.94 7.26
N PHE A 126 -8.89 1.36 7.84
CA PHE A 126 -8.91 1.05 9.26
C PHE A 126 -7.85 -0.01 9.63
N LEU A 127 -7.76 -1.07 8.83
CA LEU A 127 -6.75 -2.12 9.03
C LEU A 127 -5.34 -1.59 8.80
N LEU A 128 -5.17 -0.82 7.72
CA LEU A 128 -3.88 -0.22 7.36
C LEU A 128 -3.38 0.72 8.46
N MET A 129 -4.28 1.56 8.99
CA MET A 129 -3.99 2.50 10.07
C MET A 129 -3.61 1.75 11.36
N ASP A 130 -4.31 0.68 11.73
CA ASP A 130 -4.02 -0.06 12.97
C ASP A 130 -2.70 -0.85 12.86
N LEU A 131 -2.41 -1.44 11.70
CA LEU A 131 -1.10 -2.04 11.42
C LEU A 131 0.03 -1.01 11.53
N ASP A 132 -0.11 0.15 10.89
CA ASP A 132 0.92 1.19 10.95
C ASP A 132 1.10 1.77 12.37
N HIS A 133 0.01 2.01 13.10
CA HIS A 133 0.06 2.48 14.49
C HIS A 133 0.86 1.53 15.39
N ARG A 134 0.75 0.22 15.16
CA ARG A 134 1.46 -0.83 15.91
C ARG A 134 2.89 -1.08 15.45
N GLY A 135 3.42 -0.27 14.53
CA GLY A 135 4.77 -0.44 13.99
C GLY A 135 4.90 -1.58 12.97
N LEU A 136 3.77 -2.05 12.44
CA LEU A 136 3.69 -3.13 11.45
C LEU A 136 3.51 -2.58 10.02
N ARG A 137 4.11 -1.41 9.72
CA ARG A 137 4.00 -0.73 8.42
C ARG A 137 4.33 -1.63 7.21
N PRO A 138 5.37 -2.50 7.24
CA PRO A 138 5.60 -3.43 6.13
C PRO A 138 4.41 -4.33 5.82
N PHE A 139 3.66 -4.74 6.83
CA PHE A 139 2.45 -5.53 6.66
C PHE A 139 1.28 -4.67 6.16
N ALA A 140 1.15 -3.43 6.61
CA ALA A 140 0.17 -2.49 6.04
C ALA A 140 0.43 -2.25 4.55
N ASN A 141 1.69 -2.04 4.16
CA ASN A 141 2.09 -1.90 2.76
C ASN A 141 1.74 -3.16 1.95
N LEU A 142 2.01 -4.34 2.51
CA LEU A 142 1.68 -5.61 1.87
C LEU A 142 0.17 -5.76 1.65
N VAL A 143 -0.67 -5.45 2.66
CA VAL A 143 -2.14 -5.50 2.52
C VAL A 143 -2.62 -4.57 1.42
N LEU A 144 -2.15 -3.32 1.40
CA LEU A 144 -2.52 -2.34 0.38
C LEU A 144 -2.16 -2.86 -1.02
N ASN A 145 -0.94 -3.36 -1.20
CA ASN A 145 -0.47 -3.87 -2.48
C ASN A 145 -1.24 -5.10 -2.95
N ARG A 146 -1.55 -6.04 -2.04
CA ARG A 146 -2.37 -7.22 -2.36
C ARG A 146 -3.80 -6.82 -2.73
N TYR A 147 -4.38 -5.86 -2.03
CA TYR A 147 -5.71 -5.34 -2.34
C TYR A 147 -5.75 -4.70 -3.74
N LEU A 148 -4.79 -3.81 -4.06
CA LEU A 148 -4.72 -3.13 -5.35
C LEU A 148 -4.32 -4.03 -6.53
N GLN A 149 -3.74 -5.20 -6.26
CA GLN A 149 -3.53 -6.24 -7.29
C GLN A 149 -4.84 -6.89 -7.74
N GLN A 150 -5.84 -6.92 -6.86
CA GLN A 150 -7.13 -7.59 -7.11
C GLN A 150 -8.24 -6.60 -7.46
N ARG A 151 -8.07 -5.32 -7.10
CA ARG A 151 -9.09 -4.27 -7.24
C ARG A 151 -8.49 -3.05 -7.91
N ASP A 152 -9.22 -2.51 -8.88
CA ASP A 152 -8.86 -1.25 -9.54
C ASP A 152 -9.31 -0.05 -8.69
N GLU A 153 -8.45 0.35 -7.76
CA GLU A 153 -8.70 1.43 -6.79
C GLU A 153 -7.52 2.42 -6.73
N ALA A 154 -6.73 2.54 -7.80
CA ALA A 154 -5.54 3.39 -7.82
C ALA A 154 -5.86 4.88 -7.59
N GLU A 155 -7.01 5.37 -8.09
CA GLU A 155 -7.47 6.74 -7.85
C GLU A 155 -7.81 6.99 -6.38
N ALA A 156 -8.26 5.96 -5.65
CA ALA A 156 -8.61 6.04 -4.23
C ALA A 156 -7.40 6.38 -3.34
N LEU A 157 -6.17 6.14 -3.84
CA LEU A 157 -4.94 6.47 -3.12
C LEU A 157 -4.86 7.97 -2.77
N ALA A 158 -5.46 8.84 -3.57
CA ALA A 158 -5.53 10.27 -3.27
C ALA A 158 -6.35 10.58 -1.99
N LEU A 159 -7.25 9.69 -1.60
CA LEU A 159 -8.09 9.81 -0.39
C LEU A 159 -7.46 9.13 0.83
N LEU A 160 -6.47 8.26 0.63
CA LEU A 160 -5.91 7.42 1.68
C LEU A 160 -5.36 8.21 2.88
N PRO A 161 -4.65 9.35 2.72
CA PRO A 161 -4.23 10.20 3.84
C PRO A 161 -5.40 10.63 4.74
N LEU A 162 -6.51 11.06 4.13
CA LEU A 162 -7.71 11.48 4.85
C LEU A 162 -8.39 10.29 5.54
N PHE A 163 -8.50 9.15 4.85
CA PHE A 163 -9.09 7.93 5.40
C PHE A 163 -8.33 7.39 6.62
N LEU A 164 -7.00 7.27 6.51
CA LEU A 164 -6.13 6.86 7.63
C LEU A 164 -6.26 7.83 8.81
N SER A 165 -6.29 9.14 8.53
CA SER A 165 -6.45 10.18 9.54
C SER A 165 -7.79 10.07 10.29
N ALA A 166 -8.90 9.94 9.56
CA ALA A 166 -10.22 9.82 10.14
C ALA A 166 -10.36 8.55 11.00
N ARG A 167 -9.81 7.40 10.55
CA ARG A 167 -9.80 6.16 11.35
C ARG A 167 -8.95 6.28 12.60
N ALA A 168 -7.79 6.93 12.52
CA ALA A 168 -6.95 7.20 13.69
C ALA A 168 -7.67 8.13 14.69
N ALA A 169 -8.39 9.15 14.21
CA ALA A 169 -9.21 10.03 15.06
C ALA A 169 -10.32 9.27 15.80
N VAL A 170 -11.01 8.34 15.12
CA VAL A 170 -12.00 7.45 15.76
C VAL A 170 -11.35 6.63 16.87
N ARG A 171 -10.17 6.02 16.62
CA ARG A 171 -9.46 5.25 17.67
C ARG A 171 -8.98 6.11 18.83
N ALA A 172 -8.56 7.34 18.57
CA ALA A 172 -8.19 8.29 19.62
C ALA A 172 -9.39 8.58 20.54
N LYS A 173 -10.58 8.82 19.97
CA LYS A 173 -11.84 9.04 20.71
C LYS A 173 -12.23 7.82 21.52
N VAL A 174 -12.23 6.63 20.92
CA VAL A 174 -12.57 5.38 21.62
C VAL A 174 -11.62 5.15 22.80
N ALA A 175 -10.31 5.32 22.60
CA ALA A 175 -9.34 5.19 23.69
C ALA A 175 -9.53 6.25 24.78
N ALA A 176 -9.91 7.48 24.42
CA ALA A 176 -10.23 8.54 25.38
C ALA A 176 -11.50 8.22 26.19
N SER A 177 -12.53 7.64 25.57
CA SER A 177 -13.74 7.19 26.27
C SER A 177 -13.45 6.05 27.24
N LEU A 178 -12.60 5.09 26.84
CA LEU A 178 -12.14 4.01 27.74
C LEU A 178 -11.26 4.55 28.89
N GLU A 179 -10.47 5.60 28.64
CA GLU A 179 -9.70 6.28 29.70
C GLU A 179 -10.61 6.90 30.76
N ALA A 180 -11.75 7.47 30.36
CA ALA A 180 -12.66 8.14 31.27
C ALA A 180 -13.28 7.19 32.31
N VAL A 181 -13.51 5.93 31.92
CA VAL A 181 -14.14 4.90 32.75
C VAL A 181 -13.15 3.93 33.40
N ALA A 182 -11.85 4.03 33.08
CA ALA A 182 -10.83 3.18 33.67
C ALA A 182 -10.58 3.52 35.14
N GLU A 183 -10.75 2.55 36.04
CA GLU A 183 -10.52 2.73 37.49
C GLU A 183 -9.05 2.57 37.89
N PRO A 184 -8.32 1.50 37.47
CA PRO A 184 -6.91 1.36 37.84
C PRO A 184 -6.09 2.49 37.20
N GLN A 185 -5.29 3.20 38.01
CA GLN A 185 -4.49 4.33 37.51
C GLN A 185 -3.54 3.92 36.39
N ASP A 186 -2.97 2.71 36.45
CA ASP A 186 -2.09 2.19 35.41
C ASP A 186 -2.83 1.92 34.09
N GLU A 187 -4.06 1.40 34.16
CA GLU A 187 -4.89 1.22 32.97
C GLU A 187 -5.30 2.57 32.39
N LYS A 188 -5.75 3.50 33.23
CA LYS A 188 -6.09 4.87 32.83
C LYS A 188 -4.91 5.55 32.14
N ALA A 189 -3.71 5.45 32.69
CA ALA A 189 -2.49 5.97 32.09
C ALA A 189 -2.16 5.31 30.74
N LYS A 190 -2.37 3.99 30.62
CA LYS A 190 -2.20 3.26 29.35
C LYS A 190 -3.18 3.74 28.27
N ARG A 191 -4.48 3.89 28.61
CA ARG A 191 -5.51 4.40 27.69
C ARG A 191 -5.25 5.83 27.27
N ARG A 192 -4.81 6.69 28.20
CA ARG A 192 -4.34 8.05 27.88
C ARG A 192 -3.24 8.04 26.83
N ARG A 193 -2.20 7.22 27.01
CA ARG A 193 -1.10 7.11 26.04
C ARG A 193 -1.58 6.59 24.68
N GLU A 194 -2.46 5.58 24.67
CA GLU A 194 -3.06 5.02 23.45
C GLU A 194 -3.87 6.10 22.71
N ALA A 195 -4.70 6.86 23.41
CA ALA A 195 -5.51 7.95 22.84
C ALA A 195 -4.65 9.04 22.20
N VAL A 196 -3.64 9.53 22.93
CA VAL A 196 -2.71 10.56 22.42
C VAL A 196 -1.93 10.05 21.21
N ALA A 197 -1.43 8.82 21.25
CA ALA A 197 -0.68 8.23 20.13
C ALA A 197 -1.54 8.10 18.85
N TYR A 198 -2.82 7.71 18.96
CA TYR A 198 -3.73 7.69 17.80
C TYR A 198 -4.02 9.11 17.28
N PHE A 199 -4.18 10.09 18.17
CA PHE A 199 -4.39 11.48 17.79
C PHE A 199 -3.19 12.06 17.03
N GLU A 200 -1.97 11.78 17.48
CA GLU A 200 -0.73 12.17 16.79
C GLU A 200 -0.63 11.49 15.41
N ARG A 201 -1.01 10.21 15.30
CA ARG A 201 -1.08 9.53 14.00
C ARG A 201 -2.09 10.18 13.06
N ALA A 202 -3.27 10.56 13.57
CA ALA A 202 -4.28 11.25 12.77
C ALA A 202 -3.74 12.56 12.16
N LEU A 203 -3.00 13.34 12.93
CA LEU A 203 -2.32 14.56 12.45
C LEU A 203 -1.22 14.24 11.42
N GLY A 204 -0.42 13.20 11.69
CA GLY A 204 0.69 12.78 10.83
C GLY A 204 0.23 12.36 9.43
N TYR A 205 -0.88 11.62 9.32
CA TYR A 205 -1.39 11.17 8.02
C TYR A 205 -1.79 12.34 7.10
N LEU A 206 -2.21 13.49 7.63
CA LEU A 206 -2.57 14.65 6.83
C LEU A 206 -1.37 15.49 6.36
N ALA A 207 -0.15 15.12 6.75
CA ALA A 207 1.11 15.66 6.25
C ALA A 207 1.93 14.56 5.55
N PRO A 208 1.42 13.96 4.45
CA PRO A 208 2.12 12.88 3.77
C PRO A 208 3.47 13.36 3.22
N ALA A 209 4.47 12.48 3.27
CA ALA A 209 5.73 12.71 2.58
C ALA A 209 5.49 12.74 1.06
N PRO A 210 6.23 13.56 0.30
CA PRO A 210 6.07 13.66 -1.14
C PRO A 210 6.35 12.30 -1.83
N PRO A 211 5.64 11.99 -2.92
CA PRO A 211 5.87 10.76 -3.67
C PRO A 211 7.22 10.80 -4.40
N ARG A 212 7.73 9.61 -4.72
CA ARG A 212 8.89 9.39 -5.59
C ARG A 212 8.72 8.10 -6.37
N LEU A 213 9.46 7.97 -7.47
CA LEU A 213 9.52 6.76 -8.28
C LEU A 213 10.88 6.07 -8.10
N VAL A 214 10.85 4.80 -7.70
CA VAL A 214 12.04 3.94 -7.65
C VAL A 214 11.87 2.81 -8.66
N ALA A 215 12.82 2.64 -9.57
CA ALA A 215 12.87 1.49 -10.46
C ALA A 215 13.95 0.51 -9.97
N VAL A 216 13.58 -0.76 -9.81
CA VAL A 216 14.49 -1.85 -9.42
C VAL A 216 14.62 -2.79 -10.61
N GLY A 217 15.75 -2.68 -11.30
CA GLY A 217 16.15 -3.46 -12.46
C GLY A 217 17.18 -4.55 -12.14
N GLY A 218 17.42 -5.43 -13.10
CA GLY A 218 18.36 -6.54 -12.98
C GLY A 218 17.81 -7.85 -13.54
N LEU A 219 18.69 -8.77 -13.88
CA LEU A 219 18.31 -10.06 -14.47
C LEU A 219 17.51 -10.93 -13.49
N SER A 220 16.86 -11.98 -13.98
CA SER A 220 16.12 -12.94 -13.14
C SER A 220 17.04 -13.58 -12.10
N GLY A 221 16.57 -13.72 -10.85
CA GLY A 221 17.36 -14.30 -9.76
C GLY A 221 18.27 -13.33 -8.99
N THR A 222 18.40 -12.06 -9.43
CA THR A 222 19.21 -11.04 -8.74
C THR A 222 18.61 -10.56 -7.41
N GLY A 223 17.31 -10.75 -7.17
CA GLY A 223 16.66 -10.38 -5.90
C GLY A 223 15.84 -9.08 -5.94
N LYS A 224 15.51 -8.57 -7.12
CA LYS A 224 14.71 -7.34 -7.32
C LYS A 224 13.46 -7.26 -6.45
N THR A 225 12.59 -8.27 -6.52
CA THR A 225 11.34 -8.31 -5.75
C THR A 225 11.59 -8.25 -4.25
N THR A 226 12.65 -8.89 -3.76
CA THR A 226 13.02 -8.87 -2.34
C THR A 226 13.41 -7.46 -1.92
N LEU A 227 14.26 -6.79 -2.71
CA LEU A 227 14.65 -5.41 -2.42
C LEU A 227 13.46 -4.45 -2.52
N ALA A 228 12.67 -4.55 -3.59
CA ALA A 228 11.50 -3.70 -3.79
C ALA A 228 10.48 -3.82 -2.65
N ARG A 229 10.21 -5.05 -2.16
CA ARG A 229 9.36 -5.29 -0.97
C ARG A 229 9.94 -4.70 0.31
N ALA A 230 11.27 -4.71 0.46
CA ALA A 230 11.93 -4.14 1.63
C ALA A 230 11.95 -2.60 1.62
N LEU A 231 12.01 -1.99 0.43
CA LEU A 231 12.02 -0.53 0.27
C LEU A 231 10.62 0.08 0.34
N ALA A 232 9.62 -0.55 -0.27
CA ALA A 232 8.30 0.05 -0.45
C ALA A 232 7.66 0.62 0.84
N PRO A 233 7.70 -0.03 2.01
CA PRO A 233 7.06 0.49 3.23
C PRO A 233 7.59 1.83 3.71
N ASP A 234 8.82 2.20 3.34
CA ASP A 234 9.50 3.40 3.85
C ASP A 234 9.34 4.62 2.91
N LEU A 235 8.68 4.45 1.75
CA LEU A 235 8.64 5.48 0.71
C LEU A 235 7.28 6.17 0.64
N GLY A 236 7.30 7.51 0.72
CA GLY A 236 6.13 8.38 0.50
C GLY A 236 5.08 8.29 1.61
N ALA A 237 3.82 8.55 1.23
CA ALA A 237 2.67 8.50 2.13
C ALA A 237 2.44 7.10 2.71
N ALA A 238 1.98 7.03 3.96
CA ALA A 238 1.64 5.77 4.60
C ALA A 238 0.54 5.02 3.82
N PRO A 239 0.60 3.67 3.75
CA PRO A 239 1.56 2.79 4.41
C PRO A 239 2.88 2.54 3.62
N GLY A 240 3.18 3.33 2.61
CA GLY A 240 4.38 3.20 1.77
C GLY A 240 4.03 3.06 0.29
N ALA A 241 5.04 2.87 -0.56
CA ALA A 241 4.89 2.84 -2.01
C ALA A 241 4.03 1.68 -2.54
N LEU A 242 3.37 1.93 -3.68
CA LEU A 242 2.80 0.91 -4.54
C LEU A 242 3.94 0.15 -5.23
N HIS A 243 3.96 -1.17 -5.08
CA HIS A 243 4.94 -2.07 -5.66
C HIS A 243 4.37 -2.75 -6.91
N LEU A 244 4.76 -2.25 -8.07
CA LEU A 244 4.36 -2.76 -9.38
C LEU A 244 5.39 -3.77 -9.88
N ARG A 245 4.95 -4.95 -10.29
CA ARG A 245 5.81 -6.05 -10.74
C ARG A 245 5.47 -6.43 -12.17
N SER A 246 6.47 -6.49 -13.05
CA SER A 246 6.26 -6.93 -14.44
C SER A 246 5.66 -8.33 -14.52
N ASP A 247 6.08 -9.23 -13.63
CA ASP A 247 5.63 -10.62 -13.66
C ASP A 247 4.15 -10.74 -13.29
N LEU A 248 3.69 -10.02 -12.26
CA LEU A 248 2.27 -9.97 -11.89
C LEU A 248 1.43 -9.35 -13.00
N LEU A 249 1.88 -8.23 -13.56
CA LEU A 249 1.14 -7.55 -14.61
C LEU A 249 1.05 -8.40 -15.89
N ARG A 250 2.07 -9.20 -16.18
CA ARG A 250 2.05 -10.17 -17.28
C ARG A 250 0.99 -11.27 -17.05
N LYS A 251 0.83 -11.76 -15.82
CA LYS A 251 -0.26 -12.68 -15.45
C LYS A 251 -1.63 -12.04 -15.65
N GLN A 252 -1.80 -10.82 -15.13
CA GLN A 252 -3.05 -10.08 -15.22
C GLN A 252 -3.46 -9.82 -16.68
N LEU A 253 -2.54 -9.37 -17.53
CA LEU A 253 -2.81 -9.12 -18.95
C LEU A 253 -3.11 -10.40 -19.74
N ALA A 254 -2.61 -11.55 -19.29
CA ALA A 254 -2.94 -12.86 -19.86
C ALA A 254 -4.22 -13.48 -19.29
N GLY A 255 -4.86 -12.83 -18.29
CA GLY A 255 -6.04 -13.37 -17.60
C GLY A 255 -5.75 -14.63 -16.77
N LEU A 256 -4.50 -14.83 -16.33
CA LEU A 256 -4.09 -16.01 -15.57
C LEU A 256 -3.92 -15.69 -14.06
N PRO A 257 -4.19 -16.66 -13.17
CA PRO A 257 -3.84 -16.58 -11.76
C PRO A 257 -2.34 -16.32 -11.53
N GLU A 258 -2.00 -15.70 -10.39
CA GLU A 258 -0.62 -15.32 -10.04
C GLU A 258 0.38 -16.48 -10.17
N LEU A 259 -0.01 -17.67 -9.69
CA LEU A 259 0.86 -18.84 -9.62
C LEU A 259 0.79 -19.75 -10.86
N GLU A 260 -0.08 -19.43 -11.81
CA GLU A 260 -0.23 -20.23 -13.03
C GLU A 260 0.81 -19.83 -14.06
N ARG A 261 1.55 -20.81 -14.61
CA ARG A 261 2.65 -20.56 -15.54
C ARG A 261 2.17 -19.95 -16.86
N LEU A 262 2.84 -18.89 -17.34
CA LEU A 262 2.46 -18.26 -18.60
C LEU A 262 2.91 -19.09 -19.81
N PRO A 263 2.14 -19.08 -20.92
CA PRO A 263 2.57 -19.63 -22.18
C PRO A 263 3.69 -18.78 -22.81
N PRO A 264 4.50 -19.34 -23.74
CA PRO A 264 5.57 -18.60 -24.43
C PRO A 264 5.09 -17.32 -25.14
N ALA A 265 3.85 -17.29 -25.62
CA ALA A 265 3.23 -16.12 -26.25
C ALA A 265 3.15 -14.90 -25.32
N ALA A 266 3.20 -15.09 -24.00
CA ALA A 266 3.24 -13.98 -23.05
C ALA A 266 4.61 -13.28 -22.99
N TYR A 267 5.65 -13.83 -23.63
CA TYR A 267 7.02 -13.33 -23.60
C TYR A 267 7.54 -12.84 -24.97
N THR A 268 6.65 -12.57 -25.93
CA THR A 268 7.05 -11.91 -27.17
C THR A 268 7.50 -10.45 -26.90
N PRO A 269 8.24 -9.82 -27.83
CA PRO A 269 8.56 -8.39 -27.73
C PRO A 269 7.31 -7.52 -27.56
N GLU A 270 6.25 -7.77 -28.33
CA GLU A 270 5.00 -7.00 -28.29
C GLU A 270 4.28 -7.17 -26.94
N ALA A 271 4.23 -8.40 -26.43
CA ALA A 271 3.66 -8.68 -25.11
C ALA A 271 4.48 -7.99 -23.99
N SER A 272 5.80 -7.93 -24.15
CA SER A 272 6.68 -7.22 -23.21
C SER A 272 6.48 -5.72 -23.27
N ASP A 273 6.39 -5.13 -24.47
CA ASP A 273 6.08 -3.71 -24.66
C ASP A 273 4.74 -3.34 -24.01
N ALA A 274 3.71 -4.18 -24.17
CA ALA A 274 2.42 -3.98 -23.52
C ALA A 274 2.51 -4.00 -21.98
N VAL A 275 3.30 -4.90 -21.39
CA VAL A 275 3.55 -4.97 -19.95
C VAL A 275 4.26 -3.71 -19.46
N TYR A 276 5.35 -3.27 -20.11
CA TYR A 276 6.07 -2.07 -19.69
C TYR A 276 5.25 -0.79 -19.87
N ALA A 277 4.46 -0.69 -20.94
CA ALA A 277 3.52 0.41 -21.11
C ALA A 277 2.46 0.43 -19.98
N ALA A 278 1.96 -0.74 -19.58
CA ALA A 278 1.01 -0.84 -18.47
C ALA A 278 1.65 -0.49 -17.12
N LEU A 279 2.90 -0.91 -16.86
CA LEU A 279 3.66 -0.48 -15.67
C LEU A 279 3.82 1.04 -15.61
N ALA A 280 4.21 1.67 -16.73
CA ALA A 280 4.38 3.11 -16.81
C ALA A 280 3.06 3.86 -16.55
N ARG A 281 1.94 3.38 -17.12
CA ARG A 281 0.60 3.97 -16.87
C ARG A 281 0.18 3.84 -15.41
N GLN A 282 0.31 2.65 -14.80
CA GLN A 282 -0.05 2.44 -13.40
C GLN A 282 0.83 3.26 -12.45
N ALA A 283 2.13 3.36 -12.74
CA ALA A 283 3.05 4.20 -11.99
C ALA A 283 2.63 5.69 -12.07
N ALA A 284 2.34 6.19 -13.27
CA ALA A 284 1.91 7.57 -13.46
C ALA A 284 0.61 7.89 -12.69
N ALA A 285 -0.39 6.99 -12.74
CA ALA A 285 -1.64 7.16 -12.02
C ALA A 285 -1.44 7.21 -10.49
N ALA A 286 -0.67 6.28 -9.93
CA ALA A 286 -0.39 6.25 -8.50
C ALA A 286 0.41 7.49 -8.02
N LEU A 287 1.40 7.93 -8.80
CA LEU A 287 2.17 9.14 -8.51
C LEU A 287 1.29 10.39 -8.56
N ALA A 288 0.37 10.49 -9.54
CA ALA A 288 -0.60 11.58 -9.63
C ALA A 288 -1.56 11.62 -8.44
N SER A 289 -1.90 10.45 -7.87
CA SER A 289 -2.64 10.32 -6.62
C SER A 289 -1.82 10.65 -5.36
N GLY A 290 -0.54 11.01 -5.50
CA GLY A 290 0.35 11.36 -4.39
C GLY A 290 1.01 10.16 -3.70
N GLN A 291 0.90 8.94 -4.26
CA GLN A 291 1.51 7.74 -3.71
C GLN A 291 2.89 7.50 -4.32
N ALA A 292 3.89 7.15 -3.51
CA ALA A 292 5.18 6.71 -4.04
C ALA A 292 5.05 5.36 -4.78
N VAL A 293 5.97 5.08 -5.70
CA VAL A 293 5.93 3.85 -6.52
C VAL A 293 7.29 3.19 -6.57
N VAL A 294 7.31 1.86 -6.42
CA VAL A 294 8.45 1.00 -6.73
C VAL A 294 8.07 0.11 -7.92
N VAL A 295 8.83 0.17 -9.00
CA VAL A 295 8.65 -0.71 -10.17
C VAL A 295 9.75 -1.76 -10.21
N ASP A 296 9.37 -3.02 -10.10
CA ASP A 296 10.23 -4.20 -10.20
C ASP A 296 10.02 -4.88 -11.55
N ALA A 297 11.05 -4.78 -12.41
CA ALA A 297 11.07 -5.43 -13.72
C ALA A 297 12.52 -5.74 -14.12
N VAL A 298 12.72 -6.50 -15.21
CA VAL A 298 14.09 -6.83 -15.66
C VAL A 298 14.82 -5.58 -16.15
N PHE A 299 14.12 -4.68 -16.87
CA PHE A 299 14.67 -3.44 -17.44
C PHE A 299 15.91 -3.68 -18.32
N ALA A 300 15.89 -4.76 -19.11
CA ALA A 300 17.03 -5.17 -19.91
C ALA A 300 17.36 -4.16 -21.02
N ARG A 301 16.34 -3.59 -21.65
CA ARG A 301 16.55 -2.68 -22.78
C ARG A 301 16.70 -1.22 -22.33
N PRO A 302 17.57 -0.41 -22.97
CA PRO A 302 17.73 1.01 -22.63
C PRO A 302 16.44 1.84 -22.75
N ASP A 303 15.59 1.54 -23.73
CA ASP A 303 14.31 2.23 -23.94
C ASP A 303 13.30 1.95 -22.82
N GLU A 304 13.30 0.74 -22.23
CA GLU A 304 12.49 0.42 -21.04
C GLU A 304 12.90 1.27 -19.84
N ARG A 305 14.22 1.43 -19.62
CA ARG A 305 14.77 2.26 -18.54
C ARG A 305 14.43 3.74 -18.74
N ALA A 306 14.65 4.25 -19.94
CA ALA A 306 14.30 5.63 -20.28
C ALA A 306 12.79 5.88 -20.20
N ALA A 307 11.95 4.88 -20.51
CA ALA A 307 10.50 5.01 -20.43
C ALA A 307 10.01 5.16 -19.00
N ILE A 308 10.51 4.36 -18.06
CA ILE A 308 10.08 4.49 -16.66
C ILE A 308 10.62 5.77 -16.01
N GLU A 309 11.83 6.21 -16.36
CA GLU A 309 12.38 7.48 -15.88
C GLU A 309 11.55 8.68 -16.36
N ARG A 310 11.09 8.66 -17.63
CA ARG A 310 10.18 9.69 -18.17
C ARG A 310 8.88 9.83 -17.38
N VAL A 311 8.38 8.76 -16.75
CA VAL A 311 7.18 8.84 -15.89
C VAL A 311 7.43 9.77 -14.71
N ALA A 312 8.60 9.68 -14.07
CA ALA A 312 8.95 10.55 -12.96
C ALA A 312 9.07 12.01 -13.40
N GLN A 313 9.70 12.25 -14.55
CA GLN A 313 9.82 13.59 -15.13
C GLN A 313 8.46 14.21 -15.45
N GLN A 314 7.55 13.43 -16.06
CA GLN A 314 6.20 13.89 -16.42
C GLN A 314 5.31 14.17 -15.21
N THR A 315 5.52 13.44 -14.11
CA THR A 315 4.78 13.62 -12.85
C THR A 315 5.46 14.59 -11.88
N GLY A 316 6.65 15.09 -12.22
CA GLY A 316 7.39 16.05 -11.40
C GLY A 316 7.92 15.47 -10.09
N VAL A 317 8.16 14.15 -10.02
CA VAL A 317 8.64 13.48 -8.81
C VAL A 317 10.11 13.06 -8.95
N PRO A 318 10.85 12.91 -7.84
CA PRO A 318 12.20 12.35 -7.88
C PRO A 318 12.22 10.91 -8.42
N PHE A 319 13.26 10.59 -9.19
CA PHE A 319 13.52 9.25 -9.72
C PHE A 319 14.80 8.66 -9.12
N THR A 320 14.79 7.37 -8.80
CA THR A 320 16.01 6.60 -8.54
C THR A 320 15.94 5.25 -9.23
N GLY A 321 16.91 4.98 -10.11
CA GLY A 321 17.10 3.68 -10.74
C GLY A 321 18.15 2.85 -9.99
N LEU A 322 17.79 1.62 -9.61
CA LEU A 322 18.67 0.64 -8.99
C LEU A 322 18.83 -0.55 -9.93
N TRP A 323 20.06 -0.96 -10.23
CA TRP A 323 20.36 -2.13 -11.05
C TRP A 323 21.04 -3.21 -10.23
N LEU A 324 20.36 -4.34 -10.00
CA LEU A 324 20.89 -5.42 -9.17
C LEU A 324 21.73 -6.39 -9.98
N GLU A 325 22.85 -6.78 -9.37
CA GLU A 325 23.80 -7.72 -9.91
C GLU A 325 24.05 -8.84 -8.91
N ALA A 326 24.23 -10.06 -9.41
CA ALA A 326 24.52 -11.22 -8.59
C ALA A 326 25.32 -12.23 -9.42
N ASP A 327 26.04 -13.11 -8.73
CA ASP A 327 26.74 -14.20 -9.37
C ASP A 327 25.74 -15.12 -10.13
N PRO A 328 26.04 -15.51 -11.39
CA PRO A 328 25.18 -16.37 -12.19
C PRO A 328 24.75 -17.67 -11.52
N GLN A 329 25.62 -18.30 -10.74
CA GLN A 329 25.30 -19.55 -10.02
C GLN A 329 24.29 -19.28 -8.91
N VAL A 330 24.45 -18.16 -8.19
CA VAL A 330 23.50 -17.71 -7.17
C VAL A 330 22.14 -17.39 -7.80
N MET A 331 22.12 -16.74 -8.95
CA MET A 331 20.88 -16.44 -9.69
C MET A 331 20.15 -17.72 -10.09
N ALA A 332 20.85 -18.69 -10.66
CA ALA A 332 20.29 -19.97 -11.08
C ALA A 332 19.74 -20.80 -9.89
N ALA A 333 20.47 -20.84 -8.78
CA ALA A 333 20.03 -21.50 -7.56
C ALA A 333 18.74 -20.85 -7.01
N ARG A 334 18.73 -19.52 -6.87
CA ARG A 334 17.56 -18.76 -6.37
C ARG A 334 16.31 -18.95 -7.21
N VAL A 335 16.46 -19.07 -8.53
CA VAL A 335 15.33 -19.29 -9.43
C VAL A 335 14.81 -20.73 -9.34
N THR A 336 15.70 -21.70 -9.13
CA THR A 336 15.34 -23.13 -9.01
C THR A 336 14.68 -23.45 -7.68
N GLU A 337 15.13 -22.84 -6.58
CA GLU A 337 14.60 -23.08 -5.23
C GLU A 337 13.28 -22.35 -4.97
N ARG A 338 12.94 -21.36 -5.78
CA ARG A 338 11.75 -20.52 -5.60
C ARG A 338 10.48 -21.36 -5.70
N ARG A 339 9.56 -21.19 -4.74
CA ARG A 339 8.22 -21.79 -4.74
C ARG A 339 7.17 -20.72 -4.46
N GLY A 340 6.00 -20.81 -5.11
CA GLY A 340 4.86 -19.93 -4.83
C GLY A 340 5.09 -18.46 -5.17
N ASP A 341 5.72 -18.17 -6.30
CA ASP A 341 5.97 -16.80 -6.79
C ASP A 341 5.44 -16.63 -8.22
N ALA A 342 5.09 -15.40 -8.57
CA ALA A 342 4.53 -15.03 -9.88
C ALA A 342 5.51 -15.17 -11.06
N SER A 343 6.82 -15.19 -10.78
CA SER A 343 7.85 -15.21 -11.82
C SER A 343 7.96 -16.60 -12.46
N ASP A 344 7.89 -16.68 -13.80
CA ASP A 344 8.10 -17.94 -14.54
C ASP A 344 9.57 -18.19 -14.91
N ALA A 345 10.50 -17.40 -14.34
CA ALA A 345 11.91 -17.55 -14.62
C ALA A 345 12.36 -18.98 -14.25
N THR A 346 13.18 -19.58 -15.10
CA THR A 346 13.89 -20.84 -14.86
C THR A 346 15.39 -20.61 -14.98
N ALA A 347 16.21 -21.60 -14.60
CA ALA A 347 17.66 -21.54 -14.85
C ALA A 347 17.99 -21.25 -16.33
N ALA A 348 17.26 -21.88 -17.27
CA ALA A 348 17.42 -21.59 -18.70
C ALA A 348 17.04 -20.15 -19.09
N VAL A 349 16.07 -19.53 -18.39
CA VAL A 349 15.76 -18.10 -18.59
C VAL A 349 16.91 -17.23 -18.10
N VAL A 350 17.52 -17.57 -16.97
CA VAL A 350 18.71 -16.87 -16.45
C VAL A 350 19.86 -16.95 -17.45
N GLU A 351 20.19 -18.15 -17.91
CA GLU A 351 21.25 -18.38 -18.90
C GLU A 351 21.03 -17.54 -20.17
N ARG A 352 19.80 -17.53 -20.69
CA ARG A 352 19.46 -16.70 -21.85
C ARG A 352 19.61 -15.20 -21.55
N GLN A 353 19.18 -14.75 -20.38
CA GLN A 353 19.25 -13.33 -20.00
C GLN A 353 20.69 -12.83 -19.81
N LEU A 354 21.62 -13.70 -19.43
CA LEU A 354 23.05 -13.36 -19.33
C LEU A 354 23.68 -13.04 -20.70
N THR A 355 23.03 -13.42 -21.80
CA THR A 355 23.49 -13.12 -23.17
C THR A 355 22.91 -11.82 -23.73
N TYR A 356 22.05 -11.12 -22.99
CA TYR A 356 21.43 -9.89 -23.46
C TYR A 356 22.46 -8.78 -23.62
N ASP A 357 22.33 -8.02 -24.71
CA ASP A 357 22.95 -6.69 -24.79
C ASP A 357 22.11 -5.71 -23.98
N LEU A 358 22.62 -5.35 -22.81
CA LEU A 358 21.94 -4.46 -21.88
C LEU A 358 22.15 -2.98 -22.23
N GLY A 359 23.05 -2.66 -23.15
CA GLY A 359 23.58 -1.31 -23.34
C GLY A 359 24.25 -0.75 -22.07
N ALA A 360 24.37 0.57 -22.00
CA ALA A 360 24.88 1.25 -20.81
C ALA A 360 23.85 1.20 -19.66
N ILE A 361 24.32 0.83 -18.46
CA ILE A 361 23.51 0.87 -17.24
C ILE A 361 23.86 2.15 -16.48
N ASP A 362 23.03 3.18 -16.64
CA ASP A 362 23.19 4.49 -15.99
C ASP A 362 22.50 4.56 -14.62
N TRP A 363 22.00 3.42 -14.12
CA TRP A 363 21.38 3.28 -12.81
C TRP A 363 22.42 2.91 -11.75
N HIS A 364 22.11 3.16 -10.47
CA HIS A 364 23.00 2.76 -9.39
C HIS A 364 23.13 1.24 -9.35
N ARG A 365 24.34 0.72 -9.58
CA ARG A 365 24.62 -0.72 -9.55
C ARG A 365 24.70 -1.20 -8.09
N VAL A 366 23.96 -2.26 -7.77
CA VAL A 366 23.81 -2.79 -6.42
C VAL A 366 24.14 -4.28 -6.41
N GLU A 367 25.19 -4.66 -5.70
CA GLU A 367 25.63 -6.05 -5.54
C GLU A 367 24.72 -6.83 -4.57
N ALA A 368 23.92 -7.75 -5.09
CA ALA A 368 22.90 -8.52 -4.37
C ALA A 368 23.42 -9.84 -3.76
N GLY A 369 24.74 -9.97 -3.60
CA GLY A 369 25.39 -11.09 -2.89
C GLY A 369 25.33 -10.98 -1.35
N ARG A 370 24.79 -9.88 -0.81
CA ARG A 370 24.68 -9.60 0.63
C ARG A 370 23.36 -10.11 1.22
N PRO A 371 23.24 -10.26 2.55
CA PRO A 371 21.95 -10.46 3.22
C PRO A 371 20.93 -9.38 2.82
N ALA A 372 19.64 -9.74 2.77
CA ALA A 372 18.58 -8.87 2.26
C ALA A 372 18.45 -7.55 3.06
N ASP A 373 18.64 -7.60 4.38
CA ASP A 373 18.54 -6.43 5.25
C ASP A 373 19.67 -5.43 4.97
N ASP A 374 20.91 -5.92 4.79
CA ASP A 374 22.06 -5.09 4.43
C ASP A 374 21.90 -4.46 3.06
N LEU A 375 21.32 -5.20 2.11
CA LEU A 375 21.00 -4.72 0.77
C LEU A 375 19.98 -3.58 0.82
N ALA A 376 18.92 -3.74 1.62
CA ALA A 376 17.90 -2.71 1.80
C ALA A 376 18.48 -1.46 2.47
N VAL A 377 19.33 -1.59 3.49
CA VAL A 377 20.02 -0.46 4.13
C VAL A 377 20.92 0.28 3.13
N HIS A 378 21.68 -0.44 2.32
CA HIS A 378 22.53 0.18 1.32
C HIS A 378 21.70 0.90 0.25
N ALA A 379 20.65 0.27 -0.27
CA ALA A 379 19.78 0.86 -1.26
C ALA A 379 19.09 2.13 -0.73
N ARG A 380 18.64 2.15 0.53
CA ARG A 380 18.06 3.34 1.16
C ARG A 380 19.00 4.56 1.12
N ARG A 381 20.31 4.35 1.36
CA ARG A 381 21.29 5.45 1.27
C ARG A 381 21.36 6.05 -0.13
N LEU A 382 21.31 5.21 -1.17
CA LEU A 382 21.27 5.66 -2.57
C LEU A 382 20.00 6.47 -2.89
N LEU A 383 18.89 6.16 -2.22
CA LEU A 383 17.66 6.93 -2.34
C LEU A 383 17.79 8.33 -1.71
N ASP A 384 18.60 8.49 -0.67
CA ASP A 384 18.83 9.77 0.02
C ASP A 384 19.86 10.64 -0.70
N ASP A 385 20.88 10.02 -1.32
CA ASP A 385 21.94 10.72 -2.09
C ASP A 385 21.47 11.24 -3.46
N SER A 386 20.23 10.93 -3.87
CA SER A 386 19.63 11.37 -5.15
C SER A 386 19.05 12.80 -5.10
N PHE A 387 19.36 13.59 -4.07
CA PHE A 387 18.84 14.95 -3.82
C PHE A 387 19.90 16.03 -3.84
#